data_AF-A0A7X3CLG1-F1
#
_entry.id   AF-A0A7X3CLG1-F1
#
_cell.length_a   1.000
_cell.length_b   1.000
_cell.length_c   1.000
_cell.angle_alpha   90.00
_cell.angle_beta   90.00
_cell.angle_gamma   90.00
#
_symmetry.space_group_name_H-M   'P 1'
#
loop_
_entity.id
_entity.type
_entity.pdbx_description
1 polymer ?
#
loop_
_entity_poly.entity_id
_entity_poly.type
_entity_poly.pdbx_seq_one_letter_code
_entity_poly.pdbx_strand_id
1 'polypeptide(L)'
;MKQIQIPKRLTTALVNSLTAGVVPRVGLEHIAVGRRAEVASILQDMDNIAEGGAAFRLITGRYGSGKSFLLQMIRNYAMDREFVVADGDLSPERRLVGTKGQGLATYRELMMNMSTRTRPDGGALEPMLQKWIASLQQEQMQAAGLRPGDPALHEAVELRIYAVCNEMQNLVHGFDFAKVLAAYWSGCKLGDDDRKASALRWLRGEYPTRTEARKELGVGVIIDDDNWYDYMKLWAEFAVRIGYKGLLLFMDEGVNLYKITNSISRQSNYEKLLTMFNDTMQGKAQHLGIYLGGTPQFVEDERRGLFSYDALRSRLMDGRYSSSSRRTYTSPILKLDMLSHEEILVLLQKLRDIHAMHFGYESQLADEQLIAFMQAAVNRLGAEELLTTREVVRDFMDVLHMLYQHKELSFAELLGEREREHAAGTGDRKDGAQDELDDFLAEFEL
;
A
#
# COMPACT_ATOMS: atom_id res chain seq x y z
N MET A 1 -8.93 28.99 -16.77
CA MET A 1 -8.29 28.08 -15.80
C MET A 1 -6.92 27.68 -16.34
N LYS A 2 -5.84 27.73 -15.55
CA LYS A 2 -4.53 27.21 -16.01
C LYS A 2 -4.69 25.70 -16.23
N GLN A 3 -4.56 25.23 -17.46
CA GLN A 3 -4.49 23.79 -17.75
C GLN A 3 -3.36 23.20 -16.90
N ILE A 4 -3.70 22.28 -16.01
CA ILE A 4 -2.74 21.55 -15.20
C ILE A 4 -1.96 20.67 -16.17
N GLN A 5 -0.73 21.06 -16.50
CA GLN A 5 0.11 20.28 -17.41
C GLN A 5 0.70 19.09 -16.66
N ILE A 6 0.16 17.89 -16.90
CA ILE A 6 0.66 16.66 -16.30
C ILE A 6 1.85 16.16 -17.14
N PRO A 7 3.02 15.89 -16.54
CA PRO A 7 4.16 15.34 -17.26
C PRO A 7 3.80 14.06 -18.04
N LYS A 8 4.28 13.94 -19.29
CA LYS A 8 4.00 12.79 -20.18
C LYS A 8 4.30 11.45 -19.52
N ARG A 9 5.36 11.35 -18.72
CA ARG A 9 5.70 10.14 -17.95
C ARG A 9 4.55 9.69 -17.03
N LEU A 10 3.89 10.62 -16.34
CA LEU A 10 2.78 10.31 -15.44
C LEU A 10 1.53 9.93 -16.23
N THR A 11 1.20 10.66 -17.31
CA THR A 11 0.04 10.30 -18.14
C THR A 11 0.22 8.94 -18.80
N THR A 12 1.44 8.58 -19.25
CA THR A 12 1.75 7.23 -19.75
C THR A 12 1.49 6.16 -18.69
N ALA A 13 1.96 6.36 -17.47
CA ALA A 13 1.76 5.40 -16.39
C ALA A 13 0.26 5.23 -16.06
N LEU A 14 -0.48 6.34 -15.99
CA LEU A 14 -1.92 6.35 -15.73
C LEU A 14 -2.68 5.61 -16.82
N VAL A 15 -2.51 5.98 -18.09
CA VAL A 15 -3.20 5.35 -19.23
C VAL A 15 -2.90 3.84 -19.28
N ASN A 16 -1.63 3.44 -19.21
CA ASN A 16 -1.25 2.03 -19.30
C ASN A 16 -1.83 1.19 -18.15
N SER A 17 -1.72 1.67 -16.91
CA SER A 17 -2.21 0.93 -15.73
C SER A 17 -3.73 0.81 -15.75
N LEU A 18 -4.45 1.89 -16.04
CA LEU A 18 -5.92 1.89 -16.03
C LEU A 18 -6.51 1.06 -17.17
N THR A 19 -5.92 1.10 -18.37
CA THR A 19 -6.30 0.21 -19.48
C THR A 19 -6.08 -1.27 -19.12
N ALA A 20 -5.03 -1.58 -18.37
CA ALA A 20 -4.78 -2.93 -17.86
C ALA A 20 -5.66 -3.32 -16.64
N GLY A 21 -6.48 -2.41 -16.11
CA GLY A 21 -7.29 -2.64 -14.91
C GLY A 21 -6.48 -2.72 -13.61
N VAL A 22 -5.27 -2.16 -13.59
CA VAL A 22 -4.33 -2.17 -12.46
C VAL A 22 -4.23 -0.76 -11.86
N VAL A 23 -4.00 -0.68 -10.54
CA VAL A 23 -3.79 0.60 -9.86
C VAL A 23 -2.43 1.20 -10.27
N PRO A 24 -2.38 2.44 -10.78
CA PRO A 24 -1.13 3.11 -11.11
C PRO A 24 -0.23 3.32 -9.88
N ARG A 25 1.09 3.19 -10.04
CA ARG A 25 2.04 3.49 -8.94
C ARG A 25 2.30 4.99 -8.75
N VAL A 26 2.12 5.80 -9.79
CA VAL A 26 2.40 7.25 -9.81
C VAL A 26 1.28 8.03 -10.49
N GLY A 27 1.12 9.31 -10.16
CA GLY A 27 0.12 10.20 -10.77
C GLY A 27 -1.31 10.01 -10.24
N LEU A 28 -1.49 9.21 -9.18
CA LEU A 28 -2.79 8.93 -8.56
C LEU A 28 -3.50 10.21 -8.09
N GLU A 29 -2.74 11.21 -7.68
CA GLU A 29 -3.22 12.53 -7.27
C GLU A 29 -4.05 13.24 -8.36
N HIS A 30 -3.83 12.90 -9.64
CA HIS A 30 -4.58 13.48 -10.75
C HIS A 30 -5.95 12.83 -10.96
N ILE A 31 -6.11 11.57 -10.55
CA ILE A 31 -7.35 10.79 -10.71
C ILE A 31 -8.08 10.54 -9.39
N ALA A 32 -7.51 10.97 -8.25
CA ALA A 32 -8.13 10.84 -6.94
C ALA A 32 -9.49 11.57 -6.91
N VAL A 33 -10.55 10.84 -6.54
CA VAL A 33 -11.89 11.38 -6.31
C VAL A 33 -12.41 10.88 -4.97
N GLY A 34 -13.15 11.73 -4.26
CA GLY A 34 -13.70 11.40 -2.95
C GLY A 34 -12.64 11.25 -1.86
N ARG A 35 -13.00 10.50 -0.81
CA ARG A 35 -12.10 10.00 0.25
C ARG A 35 -11.36 11.04 1.09
N ARG A 36 -11.83 12.29 1.10
CA ARG A 36 -11.17 13.37 1.83
C ARG A 36 -11.06 13.09 3.32
N ALA A 37 -12.11 12.54 3.92
CA ALA A 37 -12.14 12.24 5.36
C ALA A 37 -11.23 11.06 5.71
N GLU A 38 -11.25 10.01 4.90
CA GLU A 38 -10.38 8.84 5.01
C GLU A 38 -8.91 9.24 4.94
N VAL A 39 -8.54 10.01 3.90
CA VAL A 39 -7.17 10.50 3.72
C VAL A 39 -6.77 11.40 4.89
N ALA A 40 -7.63 12.35 5.31
CA ALA A 40 -7.34 13.24 6.43
C ALA A 40 -7.07 12.47 7.73
N SER A 41 -7.84 11.43 8.03
CA SER A 41 -7.60 10.60 9.22
C SER A 41 -6.27 9.85 9.13
N ILE A 42 -5.89 9.35 7.96
CA ILE A 42 -4.62 8.63 7.81
C ILE A 42 -3.43 9.61 7.90
N LEU A 43 -3.58 10.84 7.38
CA LEU A 43 -2.56 11.87 7.54
C LEU A 43 -2.35 12.23 9.03
N GLN A 44 -3.44 12.31 9.81
CA GLN A 44 -3.32 12.51 11.25
C GLN A 44 -2.59 11.35 11.95
N ASP A 45 -2.81 10.10 11.52
CA ASP A 45 -2.05 8.96 12.03
C ASP A 45 -0.55 9.12 11.72
N MET A 46 -0.22 9.57 10.51
CA MET A 46 1.18 9.79 10.11
C MET A 46 1.84 10.88 10.96
N ASP A 47 1.14 11.97 11.25
CA ASP A 47 1.64 13.02 12.15
C ASP A 47 1.94 12.44 13.54
N ASN A 48 1.03 11.61 14.09
CA ASN A 48 1.26 10.94 15.37
C ASN A 48 2.44 9.96 15.32
N ILE A 49 2.62 9.21 14.23
CA ILE A 49 3.74 8.28 14.03
C ILE A 49 5.07 9.02 13.99
N ALA A 50 5.10 10.18 13.32
CA ALA A 50 6.29 11.04 13.26
C ALA A 50 6.77 11.50 14.66
N GLU A 51 5.84 11.61 15.61
CA GLU A 51 6.11 12.03 16.99
C GLU A 51 6.40 10.87 17.96
N GLY A 52 6.50 9.62 17.48
CA GLY A 52 6.77 8.43 18.32
C GLY A 52 5.55 7.56 18.60
N GLY A 53 4.39 7.94 18.07
CA GLY A 53 3.20 7.09 18.07
C GLY A 53 3.30 5.89 17.14
N ALA A 54 2.24 5.10 17.12
CA ALA A 54 2.05 3.97 16.24
C ALA A 54 0.60 3.93 15.76
N ALA A 55 0.35 3.34 14.59
CA ALA A 55 -1.02 3.18 14.10
C ALA A 55 -1.26 1.79 13.54
N PHE A 56 -2.48 1.29 13.73
CA PHE A 56 -2.97 0.09 13.06
C PHE A 56 -4.35 0.39 12.47
N ARG A 57 -4.47 0.23 11.16
CA ARG A 57 -5.71 0.49 10.40
C ARG A 57 -6.07 -0.70 9.51
N LEU A 58 -7.31 -1.15 9.61
CA LEU A 58 -7.94 -2.06 8.67
C LEU A 58 -8.73 -1.24 7.66
N ILE A 59 -8.31 -1.25 6.40
CA ILE A 59 -9.05 -0.61 5.31
C ILE A 59 -9.98 -1.65 4.71
N THR A 60 -11.27 -1.53 5.01
CA THR A 60 -12.28 -2.52 4.62
C THR A 60 -13.19 -1.97 3.55
N GLY A 61 -13.60 -2.80 2.60
CA GLY A 61 -14.49 -2.37 1.52
C GLY A 61 -14.73 -3.47 0.51
N ARG A 62 -15.87 -3.42 -0.19
CA ARG A 62 -16.23 -4.40 -1.23
C ARG A 62 -15.19 -4.41 -2.36
N TYR A 63 -15.18 -5.44 -3.20
CA TYR A 63 -14.35 -5.39 -4.42
C TYR A 63 -14.75 -4.17 -5.26
N GLY A 64 -13.78 -3.43 -5.79
CA GLY A 64 -14.06 -2.19 -6.54
C GLY A 64 -14.21 -0.90 -5.71
N SER A 65 -14.26 -0.96 -4.37
CA SER A 65 -14.36 0.23 -3.49
C SER A 65 -13.13 1.15 -3.44
N GLY A 66 -12.05 0.79 -4.15
CA GLY A 66 -10.82 1.60 -4.19
C GLY A 66 -9.84 1.36 -3.04
N LYS A 67 -9.89 0.22 -2.33
CA LYS A 67 -8.92 -0.13 -1.26
C LYS A 67 -7.46 -0.01 -1.69
N SER A 68 -7.06 -0.75 -2.73
CA SER A 68 -5.69 -0.75 -3.24
C SER A 68 -5.29 0.62 -3.78
N PHE A 69 -6.25 1.36 -4.34
CA PHE A 69 -6.05 2.74 -4.78
C PHE A 69 -5.76 3.68 -3.61
N LEU A 70 -6.52 3.59 -2.51
CA LEU A 70 -6.28 4.36 -1.29
C LEU A 70 -4.93 3.99 -0.67
N LEU A 71 -4.62 2.70 -0.52
CA LEU A 71 -3.33 2.23 0.02
C LEU A 71 -2.15 2.80 -0.80
N GLN A 72 -2.21 2.72 -2.12
CA GLN A 72 -1.15 3.25 -2.99
C GLN A 72 -1.07 4.79 -2.94
N MET A 73 -2.21 5.48 -2.81
CA MET A 73 -2.23 6.93 -2.65
C MET A 73 -1.56 7.37 -1.35
N ILE A 74 -1.91 6.73 -0.23
CA ILE A 74 -1.29 7.01 1.07
C ILE A 74 0.20 6.68 1.04
N ARG A 75 0.59 5.57 0.42
CA ARG A 75 2.00 5.22 0.22
C ARG A 75 2.79 6.34 -0.46
N ASN A 76 2.23 6.94 -1.52
CA ASN A 76 2.87 8.06 -2.21
C ASN A 76 2.96 9.31 -1.30
N TYR A 77 1.87 9.66 -0.62
CA TYR A 77 1.85 10.77 0.34
C TYR A 77 2.83 10.61 1.50
N ALA A 78 3.08 9.36 1.93
CA ALA A 78 4.04 9.03 2.96
C ALA A 78 5.49 9.23 2.51
N MET A 79 5.82 8.78 1.30
CA MET A 79 7.14 9.05 0.73
C MET A 79 7.41 10.55 0.57
N ASP A 80 6.42 11.34 0.14
CA ASP A 80 6.54 12.80 0.05
C ASP A 80 6.77 13.49 1.41
N ARG A 81 6.31 12.84 2.50
CA ARG A 81 6.49 13.27 3.90
C ARG A 81 7.69 12.60 4.59
N GLU A 82 8.64 12.07 3.82
CA GLU A 82 9.88 11.48 4.34
C GLU A 82 9.67 10.27 5.24
N PHE A 83 8.62 9.48 5.00
CA PHE A 83 8.48 8.14 5.56
C PHE A 83 9.18 7.10 4.69
N VAL A 84 9.66 6.04 5.32
CA VAL A 84 9.96 4.78 4.63
C VAL A 84 8.66 4.01 4.50
N VAL A 85 8.41 3.43 3.34
CA VAL A 85 7.21 2.61 3.11
C VAL A 85 7.62 1.22 2.65
N ALA A 86 6.87 0.20 3.05
CA ALA A 86 7.01 -1.15 2.54
C ALA A 86 5.63 -1.72 2.23
N ASP A 87 5.45 -2.19 1.00
CA ASP A 87 4.19 -2.75 0.51
C ASP A 87 4.32 -4.22 0.12
N GLY A 88 3.27 -5.01 0.32
CA GLY A 88 3.24 -6.39 -0.12
C GLY A 88 1.87 -7.05 0.02
N ASP A 89 1.51 -7.89 -0.94
CA ASP A 89 0.23 -8.60 -0.93
C ASP A 89 0.32 -9.89 -0.13
N LEU A 90 -0.64 -10.10 0.77
CA LEU A 90 -0.84 -11.38 1.41
C LEU A 90 -1.36 -12.39 0.38
N SER A 91 -0.84 -13.61 0.42
CA SER A 91 -1.16 -14.68 -0.53
C SER A 91 -1.09 -16.04 0.16
N PRO A 92 -1.46 -17.15 -0.52
CA PRO A 92 -1.30 -18.48 0.06
C PRO A 92 0.13 -18.79 0.54
N GLU A 93 1.15 -18.20 -0.10
CA GLU A 93 2.58 -18.36 0.23
C GLU A 93 3.15 -17.22 1.09
N ARG A 94 2.46 -16.08 1.19
CA ARG A 94 2.83 -14.93 2.03
C ARG A 94 1.76 -14.69 3.08
N ARG A 95 2.02 -15.12 4.30
CA ARG A 95 1.10 -15.02 5.45
C ARG A 95 1.79 -14.32 6.62
N LEU A 96 1.09 -14.08 7.71
CA LEU A 96 1.70 -13.50 8.91
C LEU A 96 2.37 -14.57 9.76
N VAL A 97 1.80 -15.79 9.74
CA VAL A 97 2.30 -16.99 10.41
C VAL A 97 2.21 -18.18 9.46
N GLY A 98 3.28 -18.98 9.44
CA GLY A 98 3.37 -20.23 8.69
C GLY A 98 4.36 -21.20 9.32
N THR A 99 4.47 -22.39 8.74
CA THR A 99 5.45 -23.42 9.13
C THR A 99 6.47 -23.72 8.04
N LYS A 100 6.38 -23.00 6.92
CA LYS A 100 7.15 -23.23 5.69
C LYS A 100 7.84 -21.96 5.16
N GLY A 101 8.14 -20.99 6.04
CA GLY A 101 8.73 -19.73 5.64
C GLY A 101 7.71 -18.70 5.14
N GLN A 102 6.43 -18.85 5.44
CA GLN A 102 5.36 -17.99 4.88
C GLN A 102 5.33 -16.61 5.56
N GLY A 103 5.69 -16.53 6.84
CA GLY A 103 5.90 -15.27 7.56
C GLY A 103 7.15 -14.56 7.05
N LEU A 104 8.23 -15.31 6.90
CA LEU A 104 9.48 -14.85 6.31
C LEU A 104 9.31 -14.41 4.86
N ALA A 105 8.44 -15.05 4.08
CA ALA A 105 8.12 -14.64 2.71
C ALA A 105 7.43 -13.27 2.68
N THR A 106 6.54 -12.99 3.64
CA THR A 106 5.95 -11.65 3.80
C THR A 106 7.01 -10.62 4.17
N TYR A 107 7.92 -10.94 5.10
CA TYR A 107 9.05 -10.07 5.42
C TYR A 107 9.92 -9.75 4.21
N ARG A 108 10.31 -10.78 3.44
CA ARG A 108 11.13 -10.63 2.22
C ARG A 108 10.46 -9.73 1.19
N GLU A 109 9.15 -9.91 0.98
CA GLU A 109 8.36 -9.07 0.08
C GLU A 109 8.39 -7.60 0.53
N LEU A 110 8.14 -7.33 1.82
CA LEU A 110 8.19 -5.99 2.38
C LEU A 110 9.58 -5.36 2.25
N MET A 111 10.65 -6.11 2.51
CA MET A 111 12.02 -5.62 2.37
C MET A 111 12.41 -5.35 0.93
N MET A 112 11.96 -6.18 -0.02
CA MET A 112 12.18 -5.99 -1.45
C MET A 112 11.48 -4.72 -1.97
N ASN A 113 10.23 -4.52 -1.55
CA ASN A 113 9.40 -3.39 -1.98
C ASN A 113 9.62 -2.12 -1.13
N MET A 114 10.52 -2.17 -0.14
CA MET A 114 10.88 -1.02 0.66
C MET A 114 11.25 0.17 -0.24
N SER A 115 10.59 1.30 0.00
CA SER A 115 10.62 2.47 -0.87
C SER A 115 10.76 3.75 -0.06
N THR A 116 11.34 4.75 -0.71
CA THR A 116 11.50 6.11 -0.20
C THR A 116 11.20 7.10 -1.32
N ARG A 117 11.11 8.40 -1.03
CA ARG A 117 10.89 9.44 -2.04
C ARG A 117 11.85 9.35 -3.24
N THR A 118 13.12 9.01 -2.99
CA THR A 118 14.16 8.90 -4.02
C THR A 118 14.16 7.56 -4.75
N ARG A 119 13.47 6.55 -4.22
CA ARG A 119 13.35 5.19 -4.77
C ARG A 119 11.90 4.70 -4.56
N PRO A 120 10.93 5.19 -5.34
CA PRO A 120 9.51 4.90 -5.12
C PRO A 120 9.08 3.50 -5.60
N ASP A 121 9.89 2.85 -6.44
CA ASP A 121 9.58 1.58 -7.10
C ASP A 121 10.19 0.35 -6.39
N GLY A 122 10.59 0.48 -5.12
CA GLY A 122 11.25 -0.59 -4.35
C GLY A 122 12.78 -0.48 -4.31
N GLY A 123 13.41 -1.41 -3.58
CA GLY A 123 14.87 -1.51 -3.47
C GLY A 123 15.55 -0.35 -2.73
N ALA A 124 14.85 0.36 -1.85
CA ALA A 124 15.41 1.51 -1.13
C ALA A 124 16.35 1.14 0.02
N LEU A 125 16.39 -0.12 0.46
CA LEU A 125 17.20 -0.58 1.59
C LEU A 125 18.68 -0.17 1.46
N GLU A 126 19.35 -0.56 0.37
CA GLU A 126 20.77 -0.27 0.20
C GLU A 126 21.06 1.24 0.05
N PRO A 127 20.36 2.00 -0.82
CA PRO A 127 20.51 3.45 -0.89
C PRO A 127 20.29 4.16 0.46
N MET A 128 19.34 3.67 1.26
CA MET A 128 19.05 4.20 2.59
C MET A 128 20.24 4.02 3.54
N LEU A 129 20.85 2.83 3.56
CA LEU A 129 22.05 2.56 4.35
C LEU A 129 23.26 3.37 3.88
N GLN A 130 23.46 3.49 2.56
CA GLN A 130 24.56 4.28 1.99
C GLN A 130 24.45 5.76 2.37
N LYS A 131 23.24 6.34 2.26
CA LYS A 131 22.97 7.72 2.66
C LYS A 131 23.30 7.96 4.13
N TRP A 132 22.86 7.06 5.00
CA TRP A 132 23.11 7.15 6.44
C TRP A 132 24.60 7.02 6.80
N ILE A 133 25.29 6.04 6.23
CA ILE A 133 26.73 5.87 6.46
C ILE A 133 27.51 7.12 6.01
N ALA A 134 27.17 7.68 4.85
CA ALA A 134 27.78 8.92 4.39
C ALA A 134 27.56 10.08 5.37
N SER A 135 26.37 10.19 5.98
CA SER A 135 26.13 11.22 7.01
C SER A 135 26.94 10.96 8.29
N LEU A 136 27.11 9.70 8.70
CA LEU A 136 27.97 9.37 9.84
C LEU A 136 29.44 9.72 9.58
N GLN A 137 29.96 9.41 8.39
CA GLN A 137 31.31 9.80 8.00
C GLN A 137 31.50 11.31 8.08
N GLN A 138 30.53 12.08 7.55
CA GLN A 138 30.57 13.53 7.59
C GLN A 138 30.53 14.08 9.03
N GLU A 139 29.68 13.53 9.89
CA GLU A 139 29.62 13.88 11.32
C GLU A 139 30.99 13.66 12.00
N GLN A 140 31.62 12.50 11.80
CA GLN A 140 32.92 12.19 12.41
C GLN A 140 34.06 13.05 11.84
N MET A 141 34.04 13.36 10.54
CA MET A 141 35.00 14.28 9.94
C MET A 141 34.91 15.69 10.54
N GLN A 142 33.70 16.16 10.84
CA GLN A 142 33.48 17.48 11.44
C GLN A 142 33.80 17.51 12.93
N ALA A 143 33.34 16.52 13.69
CA ALA A 143 33.47 16.49 15.14
C ALA A 143 34.89 16.15 15.62
N ALA A 144 35.54 15.18 14.98
CA ALA A 144 36.86 14.70 15.37
C ALA A 144 37.99 15.23 14.47
N GLY A 145 37.68 16.07 13.46
CA GLY A 145 38.66 16.64 12.53
C GLY A 145 39.32 15.59 11.61
N LEU A 146 38.70 14.41 11.48
CA LEU A 146 39.20 13.30 10.69
C LEU A 146 39.10 13.59 9.18
N ARG A 147 40.03 13.04 8.40
CA ARG A 147 40.06 13.23 6.95
C ARG A 147 39.51 12.01 6.21
N PRO A 148 39.01 12.18 4.96
CA PRO A 148 38.67 11.06 4.11
C PRO A 148 39.89 10.13 3.94
N GLY A 149 39.74 8.87 4.33
CA GLY A 149 40.80 7.86 4.22
C GLY A 149 41.59 7.58 5.51
N ASP A 150 41.39 8.36 6.58
CA ASP A 150 41.99 8.08 7.89
C ASP A 150 41.45 6.74 8.46
N PRO A 151 42.31 5.79 8.87
CA PRO A 151 41.88 4.57 9.55
C PRO A 151 41.02 4.85 10.79
N ALA A 152 41.30 5.92 11.54
CA ALA A 152 40.53 6.28 12.72
C ALA A 152 39.06 6.66 12.38
N LEU A 153 38.79 7.12 11.16
CA LEU A 153 37.43 7.37 10.69
C LEU A 153 36.61 6.08 10.58
N HIS A 154 37.26 4.96 10.21
CA HIS A 154 36.59 3.67 10.13
C HIS A 154 36.06 3.25 11.50
N GLU A 155 36.95 3.23 12.49
CA GLU A 155 36.63 2.83 13.86
C GLU A 155 35.60 3.78 14.48
N ALA A 156 35.74 5.09 14.25
CA ALA A 156 34.78 6.07 14.73
C ALA A 156 33.37 5.86 14.15
N VAL A 157 33.25 5.58 12.85
CA VAL A 157 31.96 5.30 12.22
C VAL A 157 31.38 3.97 12.70
N GLU A 158 32.20 2.92 12.85
CA GLU A 158 31.75 1.64 13.38
C GLU A 158 31.23 1.77 14.82
N LEU A 159 31.97 2.47 15.69
CA LEU A 159 31.52 2.78 17.05
C LEU A 159 30.22 3.58 17.05
N ARG A 160 30.06 4.51 16.10
CA ARG A 160 28.82 5.29 15.96
C ARG A 160 27.64 4.43 15.51
N ILE A 161 27.84 3.47 14.60
CA ILE A 161 26.82 2.48 14.21
C ILE A 161 26.35 1.71 15.46
N TYR A 162 27.29 1.18 16.26
CA TYR A 162 26.93 0.49 17.49
C TYR A 162 26.23 1.41 18.49
N ALA A 163 26.66 2.67 18.63
CA ALA A 163 26.01 3.62 19.53
C ALA A 163 24.56 3.88 19.13
N VAL A 164 24.30 4.19 17.85
CA VAL A 164 22.94 4.41 17.34
C VAL A 164 22.06 3.17 17.55
N CYS A 165 22.59 1.97 17.26
CA CYS A 165 21.83 0.74 17.45
C CYS A 165 21.63 0.35 18.92
N ASN A 166 22.56 0.71 19.80
CA ASN A 166 22.44 0.49 21.24
C ASN A 166 21.35 1.36 21.86
N GLU A 167 21.07 2.53 21.31
CA GLU A 167 19.95 3.35 21.78
C GLU A 167 18.58 2.72 21.44
N MET A 168 18.55 1.72 20.55
CA MET A 168 17.36 0.90 20.21
C MET A 168 17.22 -0.36 21.09
N GLN A 169 18.01 -0.47 22.18
CA GLN A 169 18.14 -1.68 23.02
C GLN A 169 16.86 -2.19 23.70
N ASN A 170 15.77 -1.42 23.69
CA ASN A 170 14.47 -1.91 24.15
C ASN A 170 13.86 -2.97 23.21
N LEU A 171 14.47 -3.20 22.03
CA LEU A 171 14.01 -4.16 21.05
C LEU A 171 14.88 -5.43 21.04
N VAL A 172 14.18 -6.57 21.03
CA VAL A 172 14.79 -7.90 20.85
C VAL A 172 15.60 -7.90 19.55
N HIS A 173 16.82 -8.46 19.57
CA HIS A 173 17.75 -8.58 18.43
C HIS A 173 18.54 -7.33 18.00
N GLY A 174 18.48 -6.21 18.74
CA GLY A 174 19.21 -4.98 18.38
C GLY A 174 20.73 -5.14 18.24
N PHE A 175 21.36 -6.00 19.04
CA PHE A 175 22.80 -6.27 18.97
C PHE A 175 23.22 -6.97 17.67
N ASP A 176 22.49 -8.01 17.26
CA ASP A 176 22.76 -8.73 16.03
C ASP A 176 22.55 -7.83 14.80
N PHE A 177 21.51 -6.99 14.84
CA PHE A 177 21.27 -5.98 13.81
C PHE A 177 22.42 -4.97 13.69
N ALA A 178 22.93 -4.46 14.82
CA ALA A 178 24.09 -3.57 14.83
C ALA A 178 25.33 -4.23 14.20
N LYS A 179 25.56 -5.50 14.53
CA LYS A 179 26.68 -6.28 13.99
C LYS A 179 26.60 -6.44 12.47
N VAL A 180 25.39 -6.65 11.94
CA VAL A 180 25.16 -6.76 10.49
C VAL A 180 25.38 -5.42 9.79
N LEU A 181 24.93 -4.31 10.38
CA LEU A 181 25.20 -2.97 9.86
C LEU A 181 26.69 -2.61 9.87
N ALA A 182 27.39 -2.98 10.94
CA ALA A 182 28.84 -2.82 11.03
C ALA A 182 29.57 -3.69 9.97
N ALA A 183 29.09 -4.92 9.73
CA ALA A 183 29.62 -5.77 8.66
C ALA A 183 29.41 -5.16 7.27
N TYR A 184 28.23 -4.56 7.02
CA TYR A 184 27.96 -3.83 5.78
C TYR A 184 28.92 -2.64 5.61
N TRP A 185 29.12 -1.82 6.65
CA TRP A 185 30.07 -0.71 6.63
C TRP A 185 31.51 -1.16 6.36
N SER A 186 31.96 -2.19 7.08
CA SER A 186 33.29 -2.77 6.91
C SER A 186 33.50 -3.27 5.47
N GLY A 187 32.49 -3.95 4.91
CA GLY A 187 32.49 -4.39 3.51
C GLY A 187 32.63 -3.23 2.52
N CYS A 188 31.82 -2.19 2.66
CA CYS A 188 31.91 -0.99 1.82
C CYS A 188 33.29 -0.33 1.87
N LYS A 189 33.91 -0.26 3.06
CA LYS A 189 35.21 0.40 3.22
C LYS A 189 36.38 -0.43 2.68
N LEU A 190 36.34 -1.74 2.86
CA LEU A 190 37.40 -2.66 2.41
C LEU A 190 37.26 -3.06 0.94
N GLY A 191 36.17 -2.70 0.27
CA GLY A 191 35.87 -3.20 -1.08
C GLY A 191 35.54 -4.69 -1.08
N ASP A 192 35.07 -5.21 0.04
CA ASP A 192 34.65 -6.60 0.21
C ASP A 192 33.17 -6.71 -0.15
N ASP A 193 32.93 -6.90 -1.45
CA ASP A 193 31.59 -7.01 -2.03
C ASP A 193 30.84 -8.24 -1.51
N ASP A 194 31.55 -9.32 -1.19
CA ASP A 194 30.96 -10.54 -0.61
C ASP A 194 30.39 -10.25 0.77
N ARG A 195 31.17 -9.61 1.65
CA ARG A 195 30.70 -9.25 3.00
C ARG A 195 29.54 -8.25 2.96
N LYS A 196 29.60 -7.29 2.04
CA LYS A 196 28.50 -6.34 1.79
C LYS A 196 27.23 -7.08 1.36
N ALA A 197 27.35 -8.00 0.40
CA ALA A 197 26.23 -8.80 -0.09
C ALA A 197 25.66 -9.72 1.01
N SER A 198 26.51 -10.37 1.79
CA SER A 198 26.12 -11.16 2.97
C SER A 198 25.33 -10.32 3.98
N ALA A 199 25.78 -9.11 4.30
CA ALA A 199 25.05 -8.24 5.22
C ALA A 199 23.66 -7.85 4.68
N LEU A 200 23.56 -7.46 3.41
CA LEU A 200 22.27 -7.16 2.77
C LEU A 200 21.35 -8.39 2.71
N ARG A 201 21.91 -9.57 2.42
CA ARG A 201 21.19 -10.85 2.43
C ARG A 201 20.60 -11.14 3.81
N TRP A 202 21.31 -10.85 4.88
CA TRP A 202 20.78 -11.00 6.24
C TRP A 202 19.65 -10.01 6.52
N LEU A 203 19.83 -8.74 6.16
CA LEU A 203 18.81 -7.70 6.35
C LEU A 203 17.53 -7.99 5.56
N ARG A 204 17.62 -8.66 4.40
CA ARG A 204 16.48 -9.14 3.62
C ARG A 204 15.91 -10.47 4.11
N GLY A 205 16.49 -11.09 5.14
CA GLY A 205 16.02 -12.37 5.69
C GLY A 205 16.28 -13.55 4.74
N GLU A 206 17.33 -13.50 3.93
CA GLU A 206 17.64 -14.47 2.86
C GLU A 206 18.64 -15.56 3.31
N TYR A 207 18.97 -15.65 4.60
CA TYR A 207 19.76 -16.76 5.15
C TYR A 207 18.87 -17.96 5.49
N PRO A 208 19.18 -19.16 4.98
CA PRO A 208 18.45 -20.38 5.31
C PRO A 208 18.85 -20.96 6.66
N THR A 209 20.08 -20.73 7.13
CA THR A 209 20.58 -21.34 8.37
C THR A 209 21.40 -20.36 9.22
N ARG A 210 21.34 -20.55 10.55
CA ARG A 210 22.16 -19.81 11.52
C ARG A 210 23.65 -20.10 11.36
N THR A 211 24.01 -21.31 10.95
CA THR A 211 25.40 -21.70 10.72
C THR A 211 26.05 -20.87 9.61
N GLU A 212 25.32 -20.64 8.52
CA GLU A 212 25.80 -19.83 7.40
C GLU A 212 25.94 -18.36 7.80
N ALA A 213 24.94 -17.79 8.47
CA ALA A 213 25.01 -16.42 9.01
C ALA A 213 26.17 -16.24 10.00
N ARG A 214 26.45 -17.25 10.84
CA ARG A 214 27.57 -17.24 11.78
C ARG A 214 28.91 -17.31 11.06
N LYS A 215 29.01 -18.09 9.98
CA LYS A 215 30.24 -18.21 9.19
C LYS A 215 30.58 -16.91 8.46
N GLU A 216 29.59 -16.28 7.84
CA GLU A 216 29.81 -15.12 6.97
C GLU A 216 29.81 -13.78 7.73
N LEU A 217 28.96 -13.64 8.76
CA LEU A 217 28.76 -12.38 9.48
C LEU A 217 29.10 -12.47 10.98
N GLY A 218 29.36 -13.68 11.50
CA GLY A 218 29.56 -13.90 12.92
C GLY A 218 28.28 -13.76 13.75
N VAL A 219 27.10 -13.77 13.13
CA VAL A 219 25.80 -13.55 13.78
C VAL A 219 25.14 -14.88 14.08
N GLY A 220 24.65 -15.06 15.32
CA GLY A 220 24.09 -16.34 15.79
C GLY A 220 22.60 -16.54 15.49
N VAL A 221 21.92 -15.49 15.04
CA VAL A 221 20.48 -15.47 14.76
C VAL A 221 20.19 -15.15 13.31
N ILE A 222 19.01 -15.53 12.84
CA ILE A 222 18.49 -15.20 11.52
C ILE A 222 17.05 -14.73 11.65
N ILE A 223 16.58 -14.02 10.64
CA ILE A 223 15.17 -13.64 10.50
C ILE A 223 14.39 -14.87 10.00
N ASP A 224 13.33 -15.25 10.72
CA ASP A 224 12.52 -16.43 10.45
C ASP A 224 11.01 -16.15 10.62
N ASP A 225 10.18 -17.19 10.49
CA ASP A 225 8.72 -17.09 10.57
C ASP A 225 8.22 -16.56 11.92
N ASP A 226 9.00 -16.73 13.00
CA ASP A 226 8.57 -16.38 14.36
C ASP A 226 8.90 -14.92 14.67
N ASN A 227 10.10 -14.46 14.30
CA ASN A 227 10.67 -13.19 14.74
C ASN A 227 10.60 -12.04 13.72
N TRP A 228 10.12 -12.26 12.49
CA TRP A 228 10.16 -11.25 11.42
C TRP A 228 9.48 -9.92 11.80
N TYR A 229 8.41 -9.97 12.59
CA TYR A 229 7.68 -8.78 13.03
C TYR A 229 8.48 -7.95 14.03
N ASP A 230 9.31 -8.58 14.87
CA ASP A 230 10.18 -7.85 15.79
C ASP A 230 11.26 -7.07 15.03
N TYR A 231 11.76 -7.62 13.92
CA TYR A 231 12.64 -6.88 13.01
C TYR A 231 11.93 -5.73 12.29
N MET A 232 10.64 -5.82 12.00
CA MET A 232 9.88 -4.69 11.45
C MET A 232 9.73 -3.54 12.44
N LYS A 233 9.56 -3.83 13.74
CA LYS A 233 9.62 -2.81 14.80
C LYS A 233 11.02 -2.17 14.87
N LEU A 234 12.07 -2.99 14.76
CA LEU A 234 13.44 -2.49 14.73
C LEU A 234 13.72 -1.61 13.52
N TRP A 235 13.20 -1.95 12.35
CA TRP A 235 13.28 -1.11 11.15
C TRP A 235 12.56 0.22 11.32
N ALA A 236 11.42 0.26 12.01
CA ALA A 236 10.68 1.50 12.27
C ALA A 236 11.49 2.47 13.11
N GLU A 237 12.08 1.98 14.22
CA GLU A 237 12.94 2.81 15.06
C GLU A 237 14.21 3.24 14.30
N PHE A 238 14.84 2.30 13.60
CA PHE A 238 16.04 2.58 12.79
C PHE A 238 15.77 3.65 11.72
N ALA A 239 14.63 3.59 11.02
CA ALA A 239 14.26 4.57 10.02
C ALA A 239 14.26 6.00 10.59
N VAL A 240 13.78 6.17 11.82
CA VAL A 240 13.82 7.47 12.50
C VAL A 240 15.22 7.89 12.88
N ARG A 241 16.05 6.96 13.39
CA ARG A 241 17.44 7.26 13.75
C ARG A 241 18.29 7.73 12.57
N ILE A 242 17.95 7.32 11.35
CA ILE A 242 18.65 7.71 10.13
C ILE A 242 18.00 8.89 9.39
N GLY A 243 17.00 9.54 10.01
CA GLY A 243 16.43 10.81 9.55
C GLY A 243 15.11 10.72 8.77
N TYR A 244 14.41 9.59 8.76
CA TYR A 244 13.03 9.50 8.27
C TYR A 244 12.03 9.75 9.40
N LYS A 245 10.74 9.88 9.06
CA LYS A 245 9.66 10.10 10.05
C LYS A 245 9.09 8.81 10.66
N GLY A 246 9.39 7.67 10.07
CA GLY A 246 8.93 6.35 10.54
C GLY A 246 8.83 5.36 9.39
N LEU A 247 8.24 4.20 9.69
CA LEU A 247 8.00 3.11 8.73
C LEU A 247 6.50 2.84 8.62
N LEU A 248 5.98 2.84 7.40
CA LEU A 248 4.61 2.43 7.11
C LEU A 248 4.58 1.10 6.34
N LEU A 249 3.88 0.11 6.88
CA LEU A 249 3.64 -1.19 6.27
C LEU A 249 2.25 -1.21 5.62
N PHE A 250 2.20 -1.50 4.33
CA PHE A 250 0.96 -1.68 3.58
C PHE A 250 0.84 -3.14 3.17
N MET A 251 -0.13 -3.84 3.75
CA MET A 251 -0.46 -5.21 3.38
C MET A 251 -1.83 -5.22 2.71
N ASP A 252 -1.93 -5.62 1.45
CA ASP A 252 -3.23 -5.80 0.80
C ASP A 252 -3.61 -7.29 0.76
N GLU A 253 -4.83 -7.56 0.28
CA GLU A 253 -5.33 -8.91 0.06
C GLU A 253 -5.45 -9.75 1.35
N GLY A 254 -5.83 -9.11 2.47
CA GLY A 254 -6.12 -9.78 3.75
C GLY A 254 -7.17 -10.89 3.66
N VAL A 255 -8.00 -10.88 2.62
CA VAL A 255 -8.93 -11.98 2.28
C VAL A 255 -8.21 -13.33 2.11
N ASN A 256 -6.91 -13.35 1.78
CA ASN A 256 -6.17 -14.60 1.68
C ASN A 256 -5.97 -15.29 3.05
N LEU A 257 -5.99 -14.55 4.16
CA LEU A 257 -6.03 -15.15 5.50
C LEU A 257 -7.39 -15.82 5.77
N TYR A 258 -8.49 -15.19 5.34
CA TYR A 258 -9.85 -15.76 5.45
C TYR A 258 -9.99 -17.10 4.69
N LYS A 259 -9.35 -17.17 3.51
CA LYS A 259 -9.35 -18.36 2.63
C LYS A 259 -8.57 -19.55 3.20
N ILE A 260 -7.81 -19.39 4.28
CA ILE A 260 -7.10 -20.50 4.91
C ILE A 260 -8.12 -21.53 5.44
N THR A 261 -8.10 -22.73 4.86
CA THR A 261 -9.05 -23.80 5.21
C THR A 261 -8.83 -24.32 6.63
N ASN A 262 -7.57 -24.58 7.01
CA ASN A 262 -7.21 -25.09 8.34
C ASN A 262 -7.48 -24.03 9.42
N SER A 263 -8.34 -24.35 10.39
CA SER A 263 -8.76 -23.41 11.44
C SER A 263 -7.61 -22.97 12.35
N ILE A 264 -6.73 -23.89 12.76
CA ILE A 264 -5.60 -23.60 13.66
C ILE A 264 -4.63 -22.64 12.97
N SER A 265 -4.27 -22.90 11.71
CA SER A 265 -3.40 -22.02 10.93
C SER A 265 -4.04 -20.65 10.66
N ARG A 266 -5.36 -20.58 10.47
CA ARG A 266 -6.07 -19.31 10.31
C ARG A 266 -6.06 -18.53 11.63
N GLN A 267 -6.34 -19.20 12.74
CA GLN A 267 -6.35 -18.59 14.08
C GLN A 267 -4.97 -18.06 14.47
N SER A 268 -3.88 -18.78 14.17
CA SER A 268 -2.53 -18.28 14.48
C SER A 268 -2.19 -16.99 13.71
N ASN A 269 -2.68 -16.83 12.48
CA ASN A 269 -2.56 -15.58 11.73
C ASN A 269 -3.38 -14.44 12.38
N TYR A 270 -4.57 -14.74 12.90
CA TYR A 270 -5.40 -13.76 13.61
C TYR A 270 -4.78 -13.37 14.95
N GLU A 271 -4.16 -14.30 15.67
CA GLU A 271 -3.39 -14.03 16.89
C GLU A 271 -2.17 -13.14 16.62
N LYS A 272 -1.49 -13.32 15.47
CA LYS A 272 -0.42 -12.43 15.03
C LYS A 272 -0.95 -11.04 14.71
N LEU A 273 -2.06 -10.90 13.99
CA LEU A 273 -2.73 -9.60 13.79
C LEU A 273 -3.09 -8.93 15.12
N LEU A 274 -3.60 -9.70 16.06
CA LEU A 274 -3.93 -9.19 17.39
C LEU A 274 -2.68 -8.69 18.13
N THR A 275 -1.57 -9.44 18.04
CA THR A 275 -0.28 -9.03 18.58
C THR A 275 0.18 -7.71 17.96
N MET A 276 0.11 -7.59 16.63
CA MET A 276 0.46 -6.36 15.91
C MET A 276 -0.40 -5.18 16.36
N PHE A 277 -1.72 -5.37 16.44
CA PHE A 277 -2.65 -4.36 16.97
C PHE A 277 -2.27 -3.94 18.40
N ASN A 278 -2.08 -4.90 19.30
CA ASN A 278 -1.75 -4.59 20.70
C ASN A 278 -0.41 -3.85 20.83
N ASP A 279 0.61 -4.24 20.07
CA ASP A 279 1.91 -3.58 20.11
C ASP A 279 1.81 -2.11 19.65
N THR A 280 0.99 -1.81 18.64
CA THR A 280 0.74 -0.42 18.23
C THR A 280 -0.03 0.37 19.30
N MET A 281 -1.12 -0.18 19.84
CA MET A 281 -1.95 0.51 20.83
C MET A 281 -1.28 0.69 22.20
N GLN A 282 -0.29 -0.16 22.53
CA GLN A 282 0.46 -0.11 23.79
C GLN A 282 1.81 0.61 23.66
N GLY A 283 2.10 1.23 22.51
CA GLY A 283 3.33 1.99 22.30
C GLY A 283 4.61 1.13 22.24
N LYS A 284 4.48 -0.17 21.95
CA LYS A 284 5.61 -1.11 21.77
C LYS A 284 6.16 -1.13 20.35
N ALA A 285 5.43 -0.55 19.40
CA ALA A 285 5.80 -0.43 17.99
C ALA A 285 5.94 1.05 17.58
N GLN A 286 6.74 1.81 18.32
CA GLN A 286 6.95 3.24 18.06
C GLN A 286 7.40 3.50 16.62
N HIS A 287 6.91 4.59 16.03
CA HIS A 287 7.20 5.01 14.67
C HIS A 287 6.76 4.00 13.57
N LEU A 288 5.89 3.04 13.91
CA LEU A 288 5.34 2.06 12.99
C LEU A 288 3.86 2.33 12.68
N GLY A 289 3.54 2.47 11.39
CA GLY A 289 2.16 2.42 10.89
C GLY A 289 1.89 1.12 10.16
N ILE A 290 0.75 0.48 10.43
CA ILE A 290 0.34 -0.78 9.80
C ILE A 290 -1.04 -0.58 9.16
N TYR A 291 -1.12 -0.75 7.85
CA TYR A 291 -2.35 -0.63 7.07
C TYR A 291 -2.62 -1.97 6.38
N LEU A 292 -3.75 -2.60 6.73
CA LEU A 292 -4.17 -3.89 6.17
C LEU A 292 -5.45 -3.73 5.36
N GLY A 293 -5.39 -4.03 4.06
CA GLY A 293 -6.52 -4.09 3.15
C GLY A 293 -7.32 -5.39 3.34
N GLY A 294 -8.64 -5.29 3.45
CA GLY A 294 -9.51 -6.43 3.70
C GLY A 294 -10.90 -6.30 3.08
N THR A 295 -11.58 -7.42 2.85
CA THR A 295 -13.01 -7.41 2.52
C THR A 295 -13.85 -7.30 3.79
N PRO A 296 -15.10 -6.79 3.72
CA PRO A 296 -16.01 -6.80 4.85
C PRO A 296 -16.20 -8.21 5.40
N GLN A 297 -16.33 -9.21 4.52
CA GLN A 297 -16.44 -10.62 4.94
C GLN A 297 -15.21 -11.11 5.72
N PHE A 298 -13.99 -10.72 5.32
CA PHE A 298 -12.79 -11.09 6.08
C PHE A 298 -12.84 -10.55 7.50
N VAL A 299 -13.43 -9.39 7.73
CA VAL A 299 -13.49 -8.77 9.05
C VAL A 299 -14.72 -9.21 9.85
N GLU A 300 -15.90 -9.05 9.27
CA GLU A 300 -17.20 -9.09 9.97
C GLU A 300 -17.81 -10.49 10.08
N ASP A 301 -17.33 -11.48 9.33
CA ASP A 301 -17.84 -12.86 9.43
C ASP A 301 -17.53 -13.45 10.82
N GLU A 302 -18.58 -13.67 11.61
CA GLU A 302 -18.48 -14.17 13.00
C GLU A 302 -18.09 -15.66 13.10
N ARG A 303 -18.06 -16.39 11.99
CA ARG A 303 -17.67 -17.81 11.95
C ARG A 303 -16.24 -18.03 11.48
N ARG A 304 -15.78 -17.20 10.54
CA ARG A 304 -14.49 -17.40 9.86
C ARG A 304 -13.63 -16.14 9.76
N GLY A 305 -14.23 -14.96 9.80
CA GLY A 305 -13.54 -13.67 9.73
C GLY A 305 -12.85 -13.29 11.04
N LEU A 306 -12.31 -12.08 11.11
CA LEU A 306 -11.65 -11.58 12.33
C LEU A 306 -12.61 -11.54 13.52
N PHE A 307 -13.89 -11.31 13.27
CA PHE A 307 -14.92 -11.28 14.31
C PHE A 307 -15.25 -12.66 14.89
N SER A 308 -14.79 -13.76 14.27
CA SER A 308 -14.85 -15.08 14.89
C SER A 308 -13.89 -15.25 16.07
N TYR A 309 -12.99 -14.29 16.28
CA TYR A 309 -12.07 -14.26 17.42
C TYR A 309 -12.41 -13.08 18.33
N ASP A 310 -13.04 -13.38 19.47
CA ASP A 310 -13.60 -12.36 20.37
C ASP A 310 -12.61 -11.27 20.80
N ALA A 311 -11.33 -11.65 20.96
CA ALA A 311 -10.27 -10.71 21.32
C ALA A 311 -9.99 -9.66 20.23
N LEU A 312 -10.14 -10.00 18.95
CA LEU A 312 -10.09 -9.04 17.85
C LEU A 312 -11.41 -8.30 17.72
N ARG A 313 -12.54 -9.03 17.75
CA ARG A 313 -13.88 -8.45 17.63
C ARG A 313 -14.09 -7.29 18.60
N SER A 314 -13.80 -7.48 19.88
CA SER A 314 -13.96 -6.46 20.92
C SER A 314 -13.12 -5.20 20.72
N ARG A 315 -11.99 -5.30 20.00
CA ARG A 315 -11.09 -4.17 19.70
C ARG A 315 -11.43 -3.46 18.40
N LEU A 316 -12.03 -4.19 17.46
CA LEU A 316 -12.29 -3.73 16.10
C LEU A 316 -13.74 -3.28 15.89
N MET A 317 -14.68 -3.77 16.69
CA MET A 317 -16.07 -3.34 16.63
C MET A 317 -16.20 -1.84 16.86
N ASP A 318 -17.08 -1.21 16.08
CA ASP A 318 -17.36 0.20 16.25
C ASP A 318 -17.95 0.47 17.64
N GLY A 319 -17.64 1.65 18.20
CA GLY A 319 -18.13 2.05 19.50
C GLY A 319 -19.66 2.17 19.52
N ARG A 320 -20.30 1.99 20.68
CA ARG A 320 -21.78 2.05 20.83
C ARG A 320 -22.43 3.37 20.36
N TYR A 321 -21.63 4.41 20.15
CA TYR A 321 -22.08 5.73 19.71
C TYR A 321 -21.84 6.01 18.22
N SER A 322 -21.20 5.10 17.49
CA SER A 322 -21.17 5.17 16.03
C SER A 322 -22.55 4.81 15.49
N SER A 323 -23.14 5.68 14.69
CA SER A 323 -24.34 5.36 13.89
C SER A 323 -23.96 5.32 12.42
N SER A 324 -24.79 4.68 11.59
CA SER A 324 -24.66 4.72 10.12
C SER A 324 -24.58 6.15 9.57
N SER A 325 -25.21 7.12 10.25
CA SER A 325 -25.19 8.56 9.92
C SER A 325 -24.01 9.35 10.48
N ARG A 326 -23.25 8.81 11.44
CA ARG A 326 -22.11 9.48 12.09
C ARG A 326 -20.91 8.54 12.07
N ARG A 327 -20.19 8.58 10.95
CA ARG A 327 -18.97 7.81 10.77
C ARG A 327 -17.84 8.37 11.61
N THR A 328 -17.18 7.46 12.32
CA THR A 328 -15.98 7.76 13.07
C THR A 328 -14.78 7.33 12.27
N TYR A 329 -13.97 8.28 11.80
CA TYR A 329 -12.75 7.98 11.06
C TYR A 329 -11.57 7.65 11.99
N THR A 330 -11.72 7.77 13.31
CA THR A 330 -10.70 7.40 14.30
C THR A 330 -10.73 5.92 14.70
N SER A 331 -11.69 5.13 14.19
CA SER A 331 -11.79 3.69 14.46
C SER A 331 -10.65 2.91 13.80
N PRO A 332 -10.15 1.82 14.41
CA PRO A 332 -9.18 0.93 13.75
C PRO A 332 -9.66 0.40 12.39
N ILE A 333 -10.98 0.29 12.18
CA ILE A 333 -11.55 -0.04 10.88
C ILE A 333 -11.93 1.23 10.14
N LEU A 334 -11.34 1.42 8.96
CA LEU A 334 -11.70 2.44 7.99
C LEU A 334 -12.53 1.80 6.87
N LYS A 335 -13.86 1.98 6.95
CA LYS A 335 -14.82 1.42 5.98
C LYS A 335 -14.90 2.30 4.73
N LEU A 336 -14.62 1.71 3.57
CA LEU A 336 -14.75 2.31 2.25
C LEU A 336 -16.05 1.86 1.58
N ASP A 337 -16.91 2.81 1.28
CA ASP A 337 -18.05 2.59 0.39
C ASP A 337 -17.63 2.39 -1.07
N MET A 338 -18.58 2.12 -1.95
CA MET A 338 -18.38 2.36 -3.38
C MET A 338 -18.34 3.87 -3.65
N LEU A 339 -17.74 4.28 -4.78
CA LEU A 339 -17.85 5.67 -5.21
C LEU A 339 -19.30 5.97 -5.58
N SER A 340 -19.79 7.18 -5.28
CA SER A 340 -21.09 7.63 -5.76
C SER A 340 -21.08 7.84 -7.27
N HIS A 341 -22.26 7.95 -7.90
CA HIS A 341 -22.35 8.25 -9.32
C HIS A 341 -21.70 9.60 -9.66
N GLU A 342 -21.88 10.62 -8.82
CA GLU A 342 -21.17 11.91 -8.96
C GLU A 342 -19.64 11.73 -8.94
N GLU A 343 -19.11 10.94 -8.00
CA GLU A 343 -17.68 10.67 -7.90
C GLU A 343 -17.15 9.90 -9.11
N ILE A 344 -17.94 8.96 -9.65
CA ILE A 344 -17.61 8.25 -10.88
C ILE A 344 -17.60 9.21 -12.08
N LEU A 345 -18.59 10.09 -12.21
CA LEU A 345 -18.63 11.08 -13.29
C LEU A 345 -17.38 11.97 -13.28
N VAL A 346 -17.00 12.48 -12.11
CA VAL A 346 -15.77 13.28 -11.95
C VAL A 346 -14.52 12.46 -12.31
N LEU A 347 -14.49 11.17 -11.97
CA LEU A 347 -13.41 10.28 -12.38
C LEU A 347 -13.35 10.15 -13.91
N LEU A 348 -14.49 9.91 -14.58
CA LEU A 348 -14.55 9.80 -16.05
C LEU A 348 -14.13 11.09 -16.75
N GLN A 349 -14.55 12.25 -16.26
CA GLN A 349 -14.09 13.55 -16.75
C GLN A 349 -12.55 13.67 -16.68
N LYS A 350 -11.97 13.32 -15.53
CA LYS A 350 -10.49 13.33 -15.36
C LYS A 350 -9.81 12.35 -16.31
N LEU A 351 -10.36 11.17 -16.51
CA LEU A 351 -9.81 10.16 -17.42
C LEU A 351 -9.85 10.61 -18.88
N ARG A 352 -10.98 11.19 -19.31
CA ARG A 352 -11.13 11.83 -20.63
C ARG A 352 -10.03 12.86 -20.85
N ASP A 353 -9.84 13.76 -19.89
CA ASP A 353 -8.89 14.87 -20.00
C ASP A 353 -7.43 14.38 -19.99
N ILE A 354 -7.10 13.38 -19.15
CA ILE A 354 -5.77 12.77 -19.09
C ILE A 354 -5.46 12.02 -20.38
N HIS A 355 -6.44 11.29 -20.92
CA HIS A 355 -6.29 10.58 -22.19
C HIS A 355 -6.05 11.54 -23.36
N ALA A 356 -6.88 12.59 -23.46
CA ALA A 356 -6.72 13.68 -24.42
C ALA A 356 -5.34 14.34 -24.33
N MET A 357 -4.90 14.69 -23.13
CA MET A 357 -3.58 15.26 -22.86
C MET A 357 -2.44 14.29 -23.21
N HIS A 358 -2.62 12.98 -22.94
CA HIS A 358 -1.62 11.98 -23.26
C HIS A 358 -1.42 11.89 -24.77
N PHE A 359 -2.48 11.74 -25.55
CA PHE A 359 -2.39 11.56 -27.00
C PHE A 359 -2.30 12.86 -27.79
N GLY A 360 -2.48 14.02 -27.15
CA GLY A 360 -2.34 15.33 -27.77
C GLY A 360 -3.51 15.69 -28.70
N TYR A 361 -4.74 15.30 -28.32
CA TYR A 361 -5.96 15.67 -29.04
C TYR A 361 -6.93 16.42 -28.11
N GLU A 362 -7.91 17.11 -28.69
CA GLU A 362 -9.03 17.69 -27.94
C GLU A 362 -10.19 16.70 -27.92
N SER A 363 -10.65 16.32 -26.74
CA SER A 363 -11.79 15.42 -26.60
C SER A 363 -13.08 16.12 -27.03
N GLN A 364 -13.85 15.45 -27.89
CA GLN A 364 -15.19 15.89 -28.29
C GLN A 364 -16.30 15.30 -27.41
N LEU A 365 -15.94 14.47 -26.41
CA LEU A 365 -16.91 13.87 -25.51
C LEU A 365 -17.43 14.89 -24.51
N ALA A 366 -18.74 15.17 -24.59
CA ALA A 366 -19.46 16.02 -23.65
C ALA A 366 -19.83 15.25 -22.38
N ASP A 367 -20.18 15.97 -21.30
CA ASP A 367 -20.49 15.35 -20.01
C ASP A 367 -21.79 14.54 -20.06
N GLU A 368 -22.75 14.92 -20.90
CA GLU A 368 -23.98 14.16 -21.16
C GLU A 368 -23.68 12.77 -21.74
N GLN A 369 -22.61 12.64 -22.53
CA GLN A 369 -22.17 11.36 -23.07
C GLN A 369 -21.50 10.48 -22.00
N LEU A 370 -20.84 11.08 -21.00
CA LEU A 370 -20.31 10.35 -19.86
C LEU A 370 -21.44 9.80 -18.98
N ILE A 371 -22.50 10.58 -18.77
CA ILE A 371 -23.71 10.13 -18.07
C ILE A 371 -24.37 8.98 -18.84
N ALA A 372 -24.53 9.12 -20.16
CA ALA A 372 -25.07 8.05 -21.00
C ALA A 372 -24.21 6.76 -20.95
N PHE A 373 -22.88 6.88 -20.91
CA PHE A 373 -21.99 5.74 -20.70
C PHE A 373 -22.28 5.04 -19.36
N MET A 374 -22.42 5.81 -18.27
CA MET A 374 -22.70 5.27 -16.95
C MET A 374 -24.06 4.54 -16.90
N GLN A 375 -25.10 5.12 -17.51
CA GLN A 375 -26.42 4.50 -17.62
C GLN A 375 -26.37 3.16 -18.36
N ALA A 376 -25.70 3.14 -19.52
CA ALA A 376 -25.53 1.92 -20.29
C ALA A 376 -24.73 0.86 -19.52
N ALA A 377 -23.73 1.28 -18.74
CA ALA A 377 -22.94 0.38 -17.92
C ALA A 377 -23.81 -0.30 -16.84
N VAL A 378 -24.64 0.47 -16.12
CA VAL A 378 -25.59 -0.04 -15.11
C VAL A 378 -26.61 -0.99 -15.75
N ASN A 379 -27.22 -0.59 -16.87
CA ASN A 379 -28.22 -1.40 -17.57
C ASN A 379 -27.69 -2.74 -18.09
N ARG A 380 -26.40 -2.81 -18.45
CA ARG A 380 -25.78 -4.02 -19.00
C ARG A 380 -25.72 -5.15 -17.98
N LEU A 381 -25.27 -4.89 -16.76
CA LEU A 381 -24.92 -5.99 -15.85
C LEU A 381 -26.11 -6.53 -15.05
N GLY A 382 -27.26 -5.87 -15.13
CA GLY A 382 -28.45 -6.21 -14.36
C GLY A 382 -28.29 -5.82 -12.89
N ALA A 383 -29.41 -5.49 -12.23
CA ALA A 383 -29.47 -4.90 -10.89
C ALA A 383 -28.77 -5.72 -9.76
N GLU A 384 -28.41 -6.99 -9.99
CA GLU A 384 -27.81 -7.85 -8.96
C GLU A 384 -26.26 -7.82 -8.95
N GLU A 385 -25.59 -7.41 -10.03
CA GLU A 385 -24.12 -7.32 -10.11
C GLU A 385 -23.66 -5.85 -10.13
N LEU A 386 -23.37 -5.31 -8.94
CA LEU A 386 -22.78 -3.97 -8.76
C LEU A 386 -21.51 -3.82 -9.62
N LEU A 387 -21.55 -2.92 -10.60
CA LEU A 387 -20.39 -2.58 -11.42
C LEU A 387 -19.24 -2.10 -10.54
N THR A 388 -18.09 -2.76 -10.64
CA THR A 388 -16.93 -2.29 -9.91
C THR A 388 -16.36 -1.05 -10.59
N THR A 389 -15.91 -0.06 -9.81
CA THR A 389 -15.19 1.12 -10.36
C THR A 389 -14.08 0.73 -11.35
N ARG A 390 -13.42 -0.41 -11.11
CA ARG A 390 -12.38 -0.96 -11.98
C ARG A 390 -12.89 -1.31 -13.37
N GLU A 391 -14.06 -1.96 -13.46
CA GLU A 391 -14.69 -2.33 -14.73
C GLU A 391 -15.17 -1.09 -15.48
N VAL A 392 -15.84 -0.15 -14.79
CA VAL A 392 -16.25 1.15 -15.36
C VAL A 392 -15.06 1.84 -16.03
N VAL A 393 -13.95 1.96 -15.29
CA VAL A 393 -12.74 2.65 -15.76
C VAL A 393 -12.13 1.92 -16.95
N ARG A 394 -12.04 0.59 -16.90
CA ARG A 394 -11.48 -0.21 -18.00
C ARG A 394 -12.31 -0.07 -19.27
N ASP A 395 -13.62 -0.28 -19.18
CA ASP A 395 -14.55 -0.15 -20.31
C ASP A 395 -14.50 1.28 -20.89
N PHE A 396 -14.42 2.30 -20.03
CA PHE A 396 -14.32 3.68 -20.48
C PHE A 396 -13.00 3.98 -21.19
N MET A 397 -11.88 3.48 -20.67
CA MET A 397 -10.58 3.61 -21.35
C MET A 397 -10.60 2.92 -22.72
N ASP A 398 -11.26 1.77 -22.85
CA ASP A 398 -11.44 1.08 -24.13
C ASP A 398 -12.26 1.94 -25.12
N VAL A 399 -13.34 2.59 -24.66
CA VAL A 399 -14.11 3.55 -25.48
C VAL A 399 -13.23 4.71 -25.95
N LEU A 400 -12.44 5.30 -25.05
CA LEU A 400 -11.53 6.41 -25.39
C LEU A 400 -10.47 5.98 -26.42
N HIS A 401 -9.91 4.78 -26.28
CA HIS A 401 -8.97 4.23 -27.24
C HIS A 401 -9.60 4.01 -28.61
N MET A 402 -10.81 3.45 -28.66
CA MET A 402 -11.55 3.22 -29.90
C MET A 402 -11.84 4.52 -30.64
N LEU A 403 -12.39 5.53 -29.96
CA LEU A 403 -12.68 6.84 -30.54
C LEU A 403 -11.41 7.56 -31.03
N TYR A 404 -10.29 7.36 -30.33
CA TYR A 404 -9.02 7.94 -30.75
C TYR A 404 -8.43 7.25 -31.99
N GLN A 405 -8.52 5.92 -32.07
CA GLN A 405 -7.98 5.14 -33.19
C GLN A 405 -8.85 5.22 -34.45
N HIS A 406 -10.18 5.33 -34.27
CA HIS A 406 -11.18 5.32 -35.33
C HIS A 406 -11.99 6.62 -35.32
N LYS A 407 -11.49 7.64 -36.03
CA LYS A 407 -12.10 8.99 -36.05
C LYS A 407 -13.47 9.04 -36.73
N GLU A 408 -13.79 8.00 -37.50
CA GLU A 408 -15.07 7.80 -38.16
C GLU A 408 -16.18 7.31 -37.22
N LEU A 409 -15.83 6.70 -36.08
CA LEU A 409 -16.79 6.17 -35.12
C LEU A 409 -17.31 7.28 -34.21
N SER A 410 -18.63 7.35 -34.06
CA SER A 410 -19.26 8.19 -33.06
C SER A 410 -19.45 7.43 -31.73
N PHE A 411 -19.49 8.18 -30.63
CA PHE A 411 -19.78 7.62 -29.31
C PHE A 411 -21.14 6.88 -29.27
N ALA A 412 -22.15 7.42 -29.96
CA ALA A 412 -23.49 6.82 -30.03
C ALA A 412 -23.50 5.47 -30.76
N GLU A 413 -22.69 5.31 -31.81
CA GLU A 413 -22.55 4.04 -32.53
C GLU A 413 -21.90 2.98 -31.64
N LEU A 414 -20.80 3.31 -30.96
CA LEU A 414 -20.11 2.38 -30.04
C LEU A 414 -21.00 1.91 -28.90
N LEU A 415 -21.75 2.82 -28.28
CA LEU A 415 -22.65 2.48 -27.17
C LEU A 415 -23.82 1.61 -27.68
N GLY A 416 -24.43 2.00 -28.81
CA GLY A 416 -25.57 1.29 -29.39
C GLY A 416 -25.23 -0.08 -29.98
N GLU A 417 -24.01 -0.31 -30.47
CA GLU A 417 -23.53 -1.66 -30.87
C GLU A 417 -23.42 -2.59 -29.67
N ARG A 418 -22.80 -2.12 -28.58
CA ARG A 418 -22.67 -2.91 -27.34
C ARG A 418 -24.00 -3.22 -26.67
N GLU A 419 -24.94 -2.28 -26.64
CA GLU A 419 -26.30 -2.53 -26.12
C GLU A 419 -27.04 -3.60 -26.94
N ARG A 420 -26.88 -3.58 -28.27
CA ARG A 420 -27.47 -4.59 -29.17
C ARG A 420 -26.84 -5.96 -28.99
N GLU A 421 -25.51 -6.05 -28.85
CA GLU A 421 -24.81 -7.31 -28.53
C GLU A 421 -25.26 -7.89 -27.19
N HIS A 422 -25.45 -7.03 -26.17
CA HIS A 422 -25.93 -7.47 -24.87
C HIS A 422 -27.38 -7.96 -24.93
N ALA A 423 -28.27 -7.20 -25.55
CA ALA A 423 -29.68 -7.59 -25.74
C ALA A 423 -29.84 -8.90 -26.54
N ALA A 424 -28.91 -9.21 -27.45
CA ALA A 424 -28.87 -10.48 -28.17
C ALA A 424 -28.36 -11.66 -27.30
N GLY A 425 -27.56 -11.40 -26.27
CA GLY A 425 -26.99 -12.40 -25.36
C GLY A 425 -27.84 -12.70 -24.12
N THR A 426 -28.57 -11.72 -23.59
CA THR A 426 -29.47 -11.88 -22.44
C THR A 426 -30.93 -11.88 -22.89
N GLY A 427 -31.51 -13.07 -23.03
CA GLY A 427 -32.95 -13.21 -23.24
C GLY A 427 -33.73 -12.57 -22.07
N ASP A 428 -34.40 -11.46 -22.38
CA ASP A 428 -35.48 -10.78 -21.67
C ASP A 428 -35.57 -11.01 -20.14
N ARG A 429 -34.89 -10.16 -19.36
CA ARG A 429 -35.21 -9.88 -17.95
C ARG A 429 -35.15 -8.37 -17.73
N LYS A 430 -36.30 -7.69 -17.73
CA LYS A 430 -36.39 -6.22 -17.65
C LYS A 430 -36.99 -5.66 -16.36
N ASP A 431 -37.46 -6.47 -15.43
CA ASP A 431 -38.37 -5.98 -14.37
C ASP A 431 -37.71 -5.38 -13.11
N GLY A 432 -36.49 -4.83 -13.21
CA GLY A 432 -35.82 -4.16 -12.07
C GLY A 432 -34.87 -3.02 -12.40
N ALA A 433 -34.52 -2.80 -13.69
CA ALA A 433 -33.57 -1.77 -14.10
C ALA A 433 -34.19 -0.37 -14.19
N GLN A 434 -35.52 -0.28 -14.27
CA GLN A 434 -36.22 0.98 -14.55
C GLN A 434 -36.37 1.87 -13.31
N ASP A 435 -36.66 1.27 -12.15
CA ASP A 435 -36.77 2.01 -10.87
C ASP A 435 -35.40 2.56 -10.40
N GLU A 436 -34.30 1.83 -10.59
CA GLU A 436 -32.95 2.32 -10.29
C GLU A 436 -32.43 3.34 -11.31
N LEU A 437 -32.90 3.30 -12.57
CA LEU A 437 -32.58 4.32 -13.57
C LEU A 437 -33.24 5.66 -13.21
N ASP A 438 -34.48 5.62 -12.71
CA ASP A 438 -35.20 6.79 -12.23
C ASP A 438 -34.53 7.37 -10.96
N ASP A 439 -34.10 6.51 -10.01
CA ASP A 439 -33.30 6.94 -8.86
C ASP A 439 -31.91 7.48 -9.27
N PHE A 440 -31.24 6.87 -10.25
CA PHE A 440 -29.96 7.35 -10.81
C PHE A 440 -30.12 8.73 -11.45
N LEU A 441 -31.17 8.94 -12.25
CA LEU A 441 -31.44 10.22 -12.89
C LEU A 441 -31.76 11.32 -11.87
N ALA A 442 -32.45 10.98 -10.78
CA ALA A 442 -32.73 11.89 -9.69
C ALA A 442 -31.46 12.38 -8.95
N GLU A 443 -30.36 11.63 -8.97
CA GLU A 443 -29.07 12.08 -8.41
C GLU A 443 -28.38 13.16 -9.27
N PHE A 444 -28.74 13.30 -10.55
CA PHE A 444 -28.16 14.29 -11.47
C PHE A 444 -29.07 15.49 -11.74
N GLU A 445 -30.34 15.45 -11.31
CA GLU A 445 -31.26 16.59 -11.35
C GLU A 445 -31.13 17.43 -10.07
N LEU A 446 -30.24 18.44 -10.11
CA LEU A 446 -30.24 19.59 -9.19
C LEU A 446 -30.24 20.91 -9.95
#